data_AF-D5CQV0-F1
#
_entry.id   AF-D5CQV0-F1
#
_cell.length_a   1.000
_cell.length_b   1.000
_cell.length_c   1.000
_cell.angle_alpha   90.00
_cell.angle_beta   90.00
_cell.angle_gamma   90.00
#
_symmetry.space_group_name_H-M   'P 1'
#
loop_
_entity.id
_entity.type
_entity.pdbx_description
1 polymer ?
#
loop_
_entity_poly.entity_id
_entity_poly.type
_entity_poly.pdbx_seq_one_letter_code
_entity_poly.pdbx_strand_id
1 'polypeptide(L)'
;MTHSHDDNELTQAINEMIPKSLDDIIRANRHLCILTLSTEGQLGELPPIVQSLRNPKAINATLSDWRFICLNLSKEHGGSQHILTGYHEVQGCCWSTSVIVAADLEHGLVLTRSGSIYRLGTKGEAEPGQDMLLHICVQLHKWGMGTLFGVPHVFY
;
A
#
# COMPACT_ATOMS: atom_id res chain seq x y z
N MET A 1 24.32 24.97 30.23
CA MET A 1 23.93 25.00 28.80
C MET A 1 24.30 23.67 28.16
N THR A 2 23.60 22.59 28.50
CA THR A 2 23.90 21.21 28.06
C THR A 2 22.69 20.51 27.44
N HIS A 3 21.58 21.23 27.21
CA HIS A 3 20.33 20.64 26.70
C HIS A 3 20.26 20.49 25.17
N SER A 4 21.23 20.96 24.38
CA SER A 4 21.08 20.98 22.90
C SER A 4 21.69 19.78 22.17
N HIS A 5 22.41 18.88 22.85
CA HIS A 5 23.03 17.71 22.22
C HIS A 5 22.05 16.53 22.16
N ASP A 6 21.38 16.24 23.28
CA ASP A 6 20.44 15.12 23.41
C ASP A 6 19.18 15.30 22.54
N ASP A 7 18.68 16.54 22.41
CA ASP A 7 17.51 16.85 21.57
C ASP A 7 17.78 16.58 20.07
N ASN A 8 19.05 16.69 19.65
CA ASN A 8 19.44 16.46 18.26
C ASN A 8 19.55 14.95 17.95
N GLU A 9 20.11 14.16 18.87
CA GLU A 9 20.23 12.70 18.71
C GLU A 9 18.86 12.01 18.68
N LEU A 10 17.93 12.42 19.55
CA LEU A 10 16.57 11.88 19.58
C LEU A 10 15.80 12.22 18.29
N THR A 11 15.90 13.46 17.83
CA THR A 11 15.26 13.91 16.58
C THR A 11 15.80 13.14 15.38
N GLN A 12 17.12 12.91 15.35
CA GLN A 12 17.75 12.11 14.30
C GLN A 12 17.26 10.66 14.33
N ALA A 13 17.22 10.02 15.50
CA ALA A 13 16.74 8.65 15.65
C ALA A 13 15.28 8.50 15.17
N ILE A 14 14.40 9.45 15.50
CA ILE A 14 13.01 9.47 15.03
C ILE A 14 12.95 9.60 13.51
N ASN A 15 13.74 10.51 12.92
CA ASN A 15 13.77 10.73 11.48
C ASN A 15 14.28 9.50 10.70
N GLU A 16 15.18 8.71 11.29
CA GLU A 16 15.66 7.45 10.71
C GLU A 16 14.61 6.32 10.79
N MET A 17 13.65 6.41 11.72
CA MET A 17 12.55 5.45 11.81
C MET A 17 11.44 5.68 10.77
N ILE A 18 11.33 6.89 10.21
CA ILE A 18 10.31 7.23 9.22
C ILE A 18 10.76 6.73 7.84
N PRO A 19 9.97 5.87 7.16
CA PRO A 19 10.28 5.43 5.80
C PRO A 19 10.20 6.60 4.82
N LYS A 20 11.17 6.70 3.90
CA LYS A 20 11.22 7.73 2.86
C LYS A 20 10.79 7.20 1.50
N SER A 21 10.73 5.88 1.37
CA SER A 21 10.32 5.15 0.17
C SER A 21 9.64 3.83 0.53
N LEU A 22 9.05 3.16 -0.46
CA LEU A 22 8.54 1.79 -0.28
C LEU A 22 9.63 0.79 0.12
N ASP A 23 10.85 0.97 -0.39
CA ASP A 23 11.99 0.10 -0.08
C ASP A 23 12.40 0.21 1.41
N ASP A 24 12.21 1.37 2.04
CA ASP A 24 12.55 1.60 3.45
C ASP A 24 11.59 0.94 4.45
N ILE A 25 10.44 0.46 3.99
CA ILE A 25 9.40 -0.16 4.83
C ILE A 25 9.82 -1.55 5.28
N ILE A 26 10.35 -2.38 4.37
CA ILE A 26 10.80 -3.74 4.71
C ILE A 26 12.27 -3.65 5.15
N ARG A 27 12.54 -3.82 6.44
CA ARG A 27 13.90 -3.66 7.01
C ARG A 27 14.57 -4.97 7.39
N ALA A 28 13.81 -6.04 7.52
CA ALA A 28 14.29 -7.39 7.78
C ALA A 28 13.76 -8.37 6.74
N ASN A 29 14.47 -9.47 6.53
CA ASN A 29 14.05 -10.56 5.63
C ASN A 29 13.67 -10.10 4.21
N ARG A 30 14.38 -9.10 3.66
CA ARG A 30 14.16 -8.56 2.31
C ARG A 30 14.24 -9.61 1.19
N HIS A 31 14.95 -10.70 1.40
CA HIS A 31 15.00 -11.83 0.47
C HIS A 31 13.68 -12.62 0.40
N LEU A 32 12.79 -12.46 1.39
CA LEU A 32 11.47 -13.09 1.44
C LEU A 32 10.35 -12.15 1.00
N CYS A 33 10.53 -10.83 1.15
CA CYS A 33 9.51 -9.84 0.82
C CYS A 33 10.15 -8.51 0.38
N ILE A 34 9.66 -7.96 -0.73
CA ILE A 34 10.00 -6.60 -1.19
C ILE A 34 8.71 -5.88 -1.60
N LEU A 35 8.60 -4.60 -1.23
CA LEU A 35 7.53 -3.73 -1.70
C LEU A 35 8.01 -2.90 -2.89
N THR A 36 7.25 -2.91 -3.97
CA THR A 36 7.50 -2.07 -5.14
C THR A 36 6.19 -1.49 -5.65
N LEU A 37 6.25 -0.47 -6.50
CA LEU A 37 5.11 -0.17 -7.35
C LEU A 37 4.86 -1.35 -8.31
N SER A 38 3.59 -1.62 -8.62
CA SER A 38 3.23 -2.63 -9.61
C SER A 38 3.51 -2.09 -11.01
N THR A 39 4.11 -2.90 -11.86
CA THR A 39 4.34 -2.56 -13.26
C THR A 39 3.10 -2.82 -14.10
N GLU A 40 3.01 -2.19 -15.27
CA GLU A 40 1.91 -2.45 -16.20
C GLU A 40 1.84 -3.92 -16.62
N GLY A 41 3.00 -4.57 -16.79
CA GLY A 41 3.07 -6.00 -17.11
C GLY A 41 2.44 -6.86 -16.02
N GLN A 42 2.74 -6.58 -14.75
CA GLN A 42 2.15 -7.31 -13.61
C GLN A 42 0.64 -7.08 -13.52
N LEU A 43 0.18 -5.83 -13.74
CA LEU A 43 -1.24 -5.51 -13.71
C LEU A 43 -2.01 -6.14 -14.89
N GLY A 44 -1.35 -6.34 -16.03
CA GLY A 44 -1.90 -7.03 -17.19
C GLY A 44 -2.17 -8.53 -16.96
N GLU A 45 -1.59 -9.12 -15.92
CA GLU A 45 -1.85 -10.51 -15.52
C GLU A 45 -3.12 -10.64 -14.64
N LEU A 46 -3.67 -9.52 -14.16
CA LEU A 46 -4.90 -9.54 -13.37
C LEU A 46 -6.11 -9.90 -14.24
N PRO A 47 -6.97 -10.83 -13.80
CA PRO A 47 -8.22 -11.12 -14.49
C PRO A 47 -9.10 -9.87 -14.67
N PRO A 48 -9.89 -9.78 -15.76
CA PRO A 48 -10.86 -8.72 -15.91
C PRO A 48 -12.02 -8.87 -14.92
N ILE A 49 -12.62 -7.75 -14.53
CA ILE A 49 -13.84 -7.75 -13.72
C ILE A 49 -15.04 -8.23 -14.55
N VAL A 50 -15.85 -9.13 -14.00
CA VAL A 50 -17.07 -9.63 -14.65
C VAL A 50 -18.07 -8.48 -14.85
N GLN A 51 -18.70 -8.41 -16.01
CA GLN A 51 -19.58 -7.29 -16.39
C GLN A 51 -20.71 -7.01 -15.39
N SER A 52 -21.23 -8.04 -14.70
CA SER A 52 -22.27 -7.89 -13.66
C SER A 52 -21.81 -7.05 -12.45
N LEU A 53 -20.51 -6.97 -12.20
CA LEU A 53 -19.90 -6.21 -11.11
C LEU A 53 -19.64 -4.74 -11.47
N ARG A 54 -19.86 -4.34 -12.74
CA ARG A 54 -19.77 -2.93 -13.17
C ARG A 54 -20.94 -2.05 -12.72
N ASN A 55 -21.84 -2.60 -11.90
CA ASN A 55 -22.98 -1.85 -11.35
C ASN A 55 -22.47 -0.73 -10.42
N PRO A 56 -22.77 0.57 -10.69
CA PRO A 56 -22.34 1.67 -9.84
C PRO A 56 -22.75 1.53 -8.37
N LYS A 57 -23.86 0.83 -8.08
CA LYS A 57 -24.33 0.58 -6.71
C LYS A 57 -23.46 -0.40 -5.93
N ALA A 58 -22.60 -1.17 -6.62
CA ALA A 58 -21.69 -2.12 -6.00
C ALA A 58 -20.32 -1.51 -5.64
N ILE A 59 -20.07 -0.26 -6.05
CA ILE A 59 -18.80 0.43 -5.78
C ILE A 59 -18.80 0.89 -4.32
N ASN A 60 -17.83 0.39 -3.54
CA ASN A 60 -17.68 0.72 -2.13
C ASN A 60 -17.15 2.14 -1.94
N ALA A 61 -16.13 2.53 -2.73
CA ALA A 61 -15.47 3.83 -2.62
C ALA A 61 -14.71 4.18 -3.90
N THR A 62 -14.40 5.47 -4.05
CA THR A 62 -13.41 5.96 -5.01
C THR A 62 -12.12 6.32 -4.27
N LEU A 63 -10.98 5.86 -4.79
CA LEU A 63 -9.67 6.23 -4.27
C LEU A 63 -8.98 7.19 -5.24
N SER A 64 -8.52 8.33 -4.74
CA SER A 64 -7.73 9.33 -5.45
C SER A 64 -6.26 9.26 -5.06
N ASP A 65 -5.38 9.86 -5.86
CA ASP A 65 -3.92 9.74 -5.74
C ASP A 65 -3.51 8.27 -5.49
N TRP A 66 -4.09 7.37 -6.29
CA TRP A 66 -3.97 5.93 -6.05
C TRP A 66 -2.74 5.35 -6.73
N ARG A 67 -2.21 4.25 -6.16
CA ARG A 67 -1.09 3.46 -6.69
C ARG A 67 -1.32 1.98 -6.41
N PHE A 68 -0.91 1.13 -7.35
CA PHE A 68 -0.81 -0.30 -7.10
C PHE A 68 0.55 -0.62 -6.49
N ILE A 69 0.56 -1.21 -5.31
CA ILE A 69 1.78 -1.72 -4.66
C ILE A 69 1.83 -3.22 -4.84
N CYS A 70 2.98 -3.72 -5.30
CA CYS A 70 3.29 -5.12 -5.37
C CYS A 70 4.04 -5.55 -4.11
N LEU A 71 3.45 -6.49 -3.39
CA LEU A 71 4.06 -7.24 -2.31
C LEU A 71 4.70 -8.50 -2.91
N ASN A 72 5.99 -8.43 -3.24
CA ASN A 72 6.71 -9.53 -3.87
C ASN A 72 7.17 -10.50 -2.78
N LEU A 73 6.35 -11.52 -2.49
CA LEU A 73 6.73 -12.59 -1.58
C LEU A 73 7.47 -13.69 -2.32
N SER A 74 8.32 -14.44 -1.61
CA SER A 74 8.87 -15.69 -2.16
C SER A 74 7.73 -16.62 -2.59
N LYS A 75 8.00 -17.51 -3.57
CA LYS A 75 6.98 -18.44 -4.07
C LYS A 75 6.38 -19.31 -2.96
N GLU A 76 7.18 -19.69 -1.97
CA GLU A 76 6.76 -20.49 -0.81
C GLU A 76 5.84 -19.72 0.14
N HIS A 77 5.84 -18.39 0.07
CA HIS A 77 5.04 -17.49 0.92
C HIS A 77 3.87 -16.83 0.17
N GLY A 78 3.52 -17.31 -1.02
CA GLY A 78 2.31 -16.89 -1.74
C GLY A 78 2.54 -15.98 -2.95
N GLY A 79 3.79 -15.76 -3.36
CA GLY A 79 4.15 -15.03 -4.58
C GLY A 79 3.81 -13.54 -4.58
N SER A 80 3.86 -12.90 -5.74
CA SER A 80 3.54 -11.48 -5.89
C SER A 80 2.04 -11.22 -5.67
N GLN A 81 1.72 -10.26 -4.81
CA GLN A 81 0.35 -9.84 -4.53
C GLN A 81 0.22 -8.33 -4.76
N HIS A 82 -0.90 -7.90 -5.35
CA HIS A 82 -1.15 -6.48 -5.61
C HIS A 82 -2.12 -5.93 -4.58
N ILE A 83 -1.82 -4.76 -4.03
CA ILE A 83 -2.73 -3.98 -3.17
C ILE A 83 -2.92 -2.60 -3.78
N LEU A 84 -4.10 -2.02 -3.61
CA LEU A 84 -4.38 -0.64 -3.99
C LEU A 84 -4.20 0.25 -2.77
N THR A 85 -3.44 1.32 -2.91
CA THR A 85 -3.33 2.37 -1.89
C THR A 85 -3.71 3.72 -2.49
N GLY A 86 -4.21 4.65 -1.69
CA GLY A 86 -4.64 5.97 -2.13
C GLY A 86 -5.50 6.65 -1.07
N TYR A 87 -6.10 7.80 -1.40
CA TYR A 87 -6.98 8.53 -0.49
C TYR A 87 -8.44 8.24 -0.78
N HIS A 88 -9.17 7.83 0.24
CA HIS A 88 -10.60 7.63 0.15
C HIS A 88 -11.29 8.99 -0.05
N GLU A 89 -11.89 9.24 -1.21
CA GLU A 89 -12.40 10.59 -1.56
C GLU A 89 -13.46 11.13 -0.58
N VAL A 90 -14.37 10.26 -0.11
CA VAL A 90 -15.42 10.66 0.85
C VAL A 90 -14.89 10.84 2.28
N GLN A 91 -13.97 9.98 2.74
CA GLN A 91 -13.48 10.00 4.12
C GLN A 91 -12.26 10.91 4.31
N GLY A 92 -11.58 11.28 3.21
CA GLY A 92 -10.40 12.14 3.24
C GLY A 92 -9.18 11.53 3.93
N CYS A 93 -9.09 10.20 4.02
CA CYS A 93 -8.03 9.49 4.73
C CYS A 93 -7.23 8.55 3.82
N CYS A 94 -6.01 8.24 4.25
CA CYS A 94 -5.20 7.18 3.64
C CYS A 94 -5.93 5.85 3.70
N TRP A 95 -5.87 5.10 2.61
CA TRP A 95 -6.56 3.83 2.45
C TRP A 95 -5.65 2.81 1.79
N SER A 96 -5.73 1.57 2.26
CA SER A 96 -5.11 0.41 1.63
C SER A 96 -6.13 -0.71 1.55
N THR A 97 -6.30 -1.26 0.35
CA THR A 97 -7.23 -2.36 0.16
C THR A 97 -6.62 -3.69 0.60
N SER A 98 -7.47 -4.72 0.74
CA SER A 98 -7.00 -6.10 0.66
C SER A 98 -6.45 -6.40 -0.75
N VAL A 99 -5.81 -7.56 -0.90
CA VAL A 99 -5.22 -7.99 -2.18
C VAL A 99 -6.23 -7.94 -3.31
N ILE A 100 -5.79 -7.45 -4.45
CA ILE A 100 -6.54 -7.32 -5.68
C ILE A 100 -6.57 -8.67 -6.38
N VAL A 101 -7.75 -9.05 -6.85
CA VAL A 101 -7.98 -10.33 -7.54
C VAL A 101 -8.47 -10.14 -8.97
N ALA A 102 -8.97 -8.96 -9.31
CA ALA A 102 -9.32 -8.58 -10.67
C ALA A 102 -9.27 -7.07 -10.83
N ALA A 103 -8.98 -6.61 -12.05
CA ALA A 103 -8.95 -5.20 -12.39
C ALA A 103 -9.57 -4.97 -13.76
N ASP A 104 -10.21 -3.81 -13.92
CA ASP A 104 -10.71 -3.29 -15.18
C ASP A 104 -10.19 -1.87 -15.29
N LEU A 105 -8.95 -1.75 -15.74
CA LEU A 105 -8.23 -0.47 -15.77
C LEU A 105 -8.83 0.50 -16.80
N GLU A 106 -9.47 0.00 -17.84
CA GLU A 106 -10.20 0.81 -18.84
C GLU A 106 -11.37 1.56 -18.19
N HIS A 107 -12.11 0.88 -17.30
CA HIS A 107 -13.25 1.48 -16.58
C HIS A 107 -12.86 2.01 -15.20
N GLY A 108 -11.58 1.91 -14.82
CA GLY A 108 -11.07 2.35 -13.53
C GLY A 108 -11.71 1.60 -12.36
N LEU A 109 -11.85 0.27 -12.43
CA LEU A 109 -12.43 -0.55 -11.36
C LEU A 109 -11.46 -1.63 -10.88
N VAL A 110 -11.50 -1.90 -9.59
CA VAL A 110 -10.67 -2.92 -8.94
C VAL A 110 -11.53 -3.76 -8.00
N LEU A 111 -11.40 -5.08 -8.09
CA LEU A 111 -12.04 -6.03 -7.19
C LEU A 111 -10.99 -6.62 -6.24
N THR A 112 -11.29 -6.59 -4.95
CA THR A 112 -10.41 -7.13 -3.92
C THR A 112 -10.84 -8.53 -3.49
N ARG A 113 -9.94 -9.25 -2.82
CA ARG A 113 -10.15 -10.58 -2.24
C ARG A 113 -11.27 -10.60 -1.20
N SER A 114 -11.55 -9.46 -0.55
CA SER A 114 -12.69 -9.32 0.35
C SER A 114 -14.03 -9.11 -0.37
N GLY A 115 -14.04 -9.09 -1.71
CA GLY A 115 -15.23 -8.85 -2.52
C GLY A 115 -15.61 -7.37 -2.66
N SER A 116 -14.76 -6.45 -2.21
CA SER A 116 -15.02 -5.01 -2.31
C SER A 116 -14.60 -4.48 -3.68
N ILE A 117 -15.38 -3.56 -4.22
CA ILE A 117 -15.10 -2.91 -5.50
C ILE A 117 -14.74 -1.46 -5.25
N TYR A 118 -13.58 -1.06 -5.77
CA TYR A 118 -13.11 0.32 -5.69
C TYR A 118 -13.04 0.93 -7.08
N ARG A 119 -13.42 2.21 -7.16
CA ARG A 119 -13.18 3.03 -8.34
C ARG A 119 -11.82 3.72 -8.21
N LEU A 120 -11.09 3.73 -9.32
CA LEU A 120 -9.85 4.46 -9.50
C LEU A 120 -10.19 5.89 -9.92
N GLY A 121 -9.93 6.85 -9.03
CA GLY A 121 -9.98 8.28 -9.32
C GLY A 121 -8.69 8.73 -10.01
N THR A 122 -8.17 9.89 -9.62
CA THR A 122 -6.88 10.38 -10.14
C THR A 122 -5.73 9.47 -9.71
N LYS A 123 -4.90 9.04 -10.67
CA LYS A 123 -3.70 8.24 -10.42
C LYS A 123 -2.61 9.08 -9.77
N GLY A 124 -1.85 8.48 -8.86
CA GLY A 124 -0.60 9.06 -8.35
C GLY A 124 0.58 8.77 -9.29
N GLU A 125 1.40 9.78 -9.56
CA GLU A 125 2.47 9.72 -10.59
C GLU A 125 3.84 9.28 -10.05
N ALA A 126 4.04 9.31 -8.73
CA ALA A 126 5.33 9.03 -8.08
C ALA A 126 5.17 7.99 -6.97
N GLU A 127 6.21 7.75 -6.17
CA GLU A 127 6.05 7.01 -4.92
C GLU A 127 5.01 7.67 -3.98
N PRO A 128 4.40 6.89 -3.07
CA PRO A 128 3.50 7.44 -2.07
C PRO A 128 4.20 8.46 -1.18
N GLY A 129 3.47 9.50 -0.77
CA GLY A 129 3.93 10.45 0.24
C GLY A 129 4.14 9.79 1.61
N GLN A 130 4.82 10.50 2.51
CA GLN A 130 5.21 9.99 3.83
C GLN A 130 4.02 9.48 4.65
N ASP A 131 2.89 10.17 4.64
CA ASP A 131 1.68 9.76 5.35
C ASP A 131 1.13 8.42 4.84
N MET A 132 1.15 8.22 3.53
CA MET A 132 0.78 6.94 2.93
C MET A 132 1.79 5.84 3.23
N LEU A 133 3.10 6.13 3.22
CA LEU A 133 4.14 5.17 3.64
C LEU A 133 3.93 4.71 5.08
N LEU A 134 3.66 5.65 5.99
CA LEU A 134 3.32 5.36 7.38
C LEU A 134 2.02 4.54 7.50
N HIS A 135 1.00 4.86 6.69
CA HIS A 135 -0.23 4.08 6.62
C HIS A 135 0.02 2.63 6.14
N ILE A 136 0.87 2.43 5.14
CA ILE A 136 1.26 1.10 4.67
C ILE A 136 1.96 0.32 5.79
N CYS A 137 2.84 0.95 6.58
CA CYS A 137 3.44 0.31 7.75
C CYS A 137 2.38 -0.21 8.74
N VAL A 138 1.41 0.64 9.10
CA VAL A 138 0.27 0.25 9.97
C VAL A 138 -0.50 -0.92 9.37
N GLN A 139 -0.77 -0.88 8.07
CA GLN A 139 -1.54 -1.91 7.39
C GLN A 139 -0.81 -3.26 7.38
N LEU A 140 0.50 -3.28 7.15
CA LEU A 140 1.31 -4.49 7.19
C LEU A 140 1.34 -5.11 8.59
N HIS A 141 1.38 -4.29 9.65
CA HIS A 141 1.22 -4.77 11.03
C HIS A 141 -0.17 -5.37 11.26
N LYS A 142 -1.24 -4.74 10.77
CA LYS A 142 -2.60 -5.29 10.85
C LYS A 142 -2.76 -6.63 10.12
N TRP A 143 -1.98 -6.86 9.06
CA TRP A 143 -1.91 -8.14 8.36
C TRP A 143 -0.97 -9.17 9.00
N GLY A 144 -0.35 -8.85 10.14
CA GLY A 144 0.57 -9.74 10.84
C GLY A 144 1.95 -9.86 10.19
N MET A 145 2.27 -9.02 9.21
CA MET A 145 3.53 -9.04 8.48
C MET A 145 4.62 -8.20 9.14
N GLY A 146 4.22 -7.20 9.95
CA GLY A 146 5.13 -6.15 10.36
C GLY A 146 6.35 -6.61 11.16
N THR A 147 6.17 -7.43 12.19
CA THR A 147 7.29 -7.98 13.00
C THR A 147 8.23 -8.85 12.16
N LEU A 148 7.68 -9.71 11.29
CA LEU A 148 8.48 -10.64 10.48
C LEU A 148 9.41 -9.91 9.51
N PHE A 149 8.97 -8.78 8.96
CA PHE A 149 9.70 -8.01 7.95
C PHE A 149 10.38 -6.75 8.49
N GLY A 150 10.40 -6.56 9.82
CA GLY A 150 11.02 -5.39 10.46
C GLY A 150 10.35 -4.07 10.05
N VAL A 151 9.05 -4.09 9.78
CA VAL A 151 8.29 -2.89 9.39
C VAL A 151 8.26 -1.90 10.55
N PRO A 152 8.58 -0.62 10.34
CA PRO A 152 8.46 0.41 11.37
C PRO A 152 7.09 0.38 12.07
N HIS A 153 7.10 0.35 13.40
CA HIS A 153 5.87 0.49 14.18
C HIS A 153 5.43 1.94 14.19
N VAL A 154 4.21 2.18 13.70
CA VAL A 154 3.57 3.49 13.67
C VAL A 154 2.22 3.35 14.36
N PHE A 155 1.86 4.33 15.19
CA PHE A 155 0.58 4.40 15.87
C PHE A 155 -0.06 5.76 15.56
N TYR A 156 -1.28 5.74 15.03
CA TYR A 156 -2.14 6.92 14.93
C TYR A 156 -3.61 6.49 14.88
#